data_AF-U2R8K9-F1
#
_entry.id   AF-U2R8K9-F1
#
_cell.length_a   1.000
_cell.length_b   1.000
_cell.length_c   1.000
_cell.angle_alpha   90.00
_cell.angle_beta   90.00
_cell.angle_gamma   90.00
#
_symmetry.space_group_name_H-M   'P 1'
#
loop_
_entity.id
_entity.type
_entity.pdbx_description
1 polymer ?
#
loop_
_entity_poly.entity_id
_entity_poly.type
_entity_poly.pdbx_seq_one_letter_code
_entity_poly.pdbx_strand_id
1 'polypeptide(L)'
;GGPTAAIAAGIVGSVLPRMTYAGEEARSFAFSAAAAAWLTLLFVWLVDGRGRTVPANVRRTCWLLYGAGMAVASYMFLYMIALALGHLAVLLLTRASRRTLVSWALAMAGTALAITPIALLAFFERRQIGYLGAQTLDPSTLLYAPWFSTPWVAAVAWALILLAVGGSIAAWRRAGLHLRTGVPMTATTVAFCWLIVPTGALLLANLVFPLYTARYSTFAAPAAALLVAEGILVLGRWIGRGDARRTVIVSGVGLLGFVAVCAPVYQLQRGPYAKNNSDWSEVSAAMGAVAKPGDAVVFDESTRPSQRPRLAMHTYPAGFVNVRDVTLETPYSENVGWADRAYGVRDAAEHGRFDDVDRVWLIENDVDGNLRDYGREALTELGFEPTGRIVTTHRTAIIELTR
;
A
#
# COMPACT_ATOMS: atom_id res chain seq x y z
N GLY A 1 10.00 25.68 -8.30
CA GLY A 1 9.69 24.52 -9.15
C GLY A 1 9.30 24.92 -10.56
N GLY A 2 8.19 25.65 -10.73
CA GLY A 2 7.67 25.97 -12.07
C GLY A 2 7.16 24.72 -12.82
N PRO A 3 6.77 24.85 -14.09
CA PRO A 3 6.21 23.74 -14.89
C PRO A 3 7.14 22.54 -15.01
N THR A 4 8.45 22.76 -15.16
CA THR A 4 9.44 21.67 -15.28
C THR A 4 9.48 20.78 -14.05
N ALA A 5 9.40 21.36 -12.84
CA ALA A 5 9.35 20.56 -11.62
C ALA A 5 8.06 19.77 -11.49
N ALA A 6 6.93 20.32 -11.95
CA ALA A 6 5.65 19.60 -11.96
C ALA A 6 5.71 18.40 -12.91
N ILE A 7 6.27 18.55 -14.11
CA ILE A 7 6.46 17.45 -15.07
C ILE A 7 7.40 16.39 -14.50
N ALA A 8 8.55 16.79 -13.97
CA ALA A 8 9.51 15.87 -13.36
C ALA A 8 8.89 15.06 -12.21
N ALA A 9 8.17 15.73 -11.30
CA ALA A 9 7.47 15.07 -10.20
C ALA A 9 6.34 14.14 -10.68
N GLY A 10 5.62 14.51 -11.74
CA GLY A 10 4.61 13.65 -12.36
C GLY A 10 5.21 12.37 -12.95
N ILE A 11 6.33 12.48 -13.67
CA ILE A 11 7.06 11.32 -14.21
C ILE A 11 7.54 10.42 -13.07
N VAL A 12 8.25 10.99 -12.09
CA VAL A 12 8.75 10.24 -10.93
C VAL A 12 7.59 9.57 -10.17
N GLY A 13 6.49 10.28 -9.93
CA GLY A 13 5.32 9.76 -9.25
C GLY A 13 4.63 8.62 -10.01
N SER A 14 4.67 8.63 -11.33
CA SER A 14 4.08 7.60 -12.18
C SER A 14 4.85 6.28 -12.18
N VAL A 15 6.15 6.31 -11.86
CA VAL A 15 7.02 5.12 -11.80
C VAL A 15 7.45 4.74 -10.38
N LEU A 16 7.14 5.57 -9.37
CA LEU A 16 7.51 5.32 -7.99
C LEU A 16 6.85 4.01 -7.51
N PRO A 17 7.62 3.01 -7.02
CA PRO A 17 7.09 1.68 -6.73
C PRO A 17 5.86 1.63 -5.83
N ARG A 18 5.76 2.53 -4.85
CA ARG A 18 4.58 2.58 -3.98
C ARG A 18 3.34 3.15 -4.64
N MET A 19 3.51 4.09 -5.57
CA MET A 19 2.41 4.66 -6.34
C MET A 19 1.89 3.65 -7.37
N THR A 20 2.79 2.93 -8.05
CA THR A 20 2.43 1.88 -8.99
C THR A 20 1.72 0.73 -8.29
N TYR A 21 2.22 0.29 -7.12
CA TYR A 21 1.55 -0.68 -6.26
C TYR A 21 0.16 -0.19 -5.82
N ALA A 22 0.05 1.05 -5.35
CA ALA A 22 -1.23 1.59 -4.90
C ALA A 22 -2.28 1.64 -6.02
N GLY A 23 -1.86 1.84 -7.27
CA GLY A 23 -2.74 1.90 -8.44
C GLY A 23 -3.29 0.55 -8.91
N GLU A 24 -2.71 -0.57 -8.46
CA GLU A 24 -3.15 -1.94 -8.82
C GLU A 24 -3.75 -2.72 -7.64
N GLU A 25 -3.96 -2.04 -6.51
CA GLU A 25 -4.60 -2.61 -5.33
C GLU A 25 -6.03 -2.07 -5.24
N ALA A 26 -7.01 -2.97 -5.09
CA ALA A 26 -8.40 -2.60 -4.81
C ALA A 26 -8.60 -2.16 -3.34
N ARG A 27 -7.77 -1.22 -2.89
CA ARG A 27 -7.72 -0.68 -1.51
C ARG A 27 -7.65 0.85 -1.54
N SER A 28 -7.89 1.50 -0.41
CA SER A 28 -7.90 2.97 -0.30
C SER A 28 -6.52 3.66 -0.47
N PHE A 29 -5.48 2.94 -0.88
CA PHE A 29 -4.10 3.46 -0.98
C PHE A 29 -3.93 4.53 -2.07
N ALA A 30 -4.43 4.30 -3.29
CA ALA A 30 -4.36 5.32 -4.35
C ALA A 30 -5.17 6.57 -3.97
N PHE A 31 -6.35 6.36 -3.39
CA PHE A 31 -7.21 7.46 -2.93
C PHE A 31 -6.58 8.25 -1.77
N SER A 32 -5.89 7.60 -0.83
CA SER A 32 -5.22 8.29 0.27
C SER A 32 -4.04 9.14 -0.21
N ALA A 33 -3.26 8.66 -1.19
CA ALA A 33 -2.23 9.45 -1.85
C ALA A 33 -2.80 10.66 -2.61
N ALA A 34 -3.89 10.47 -3.36
CA ALA A 34 -4.56 11.56 -4.07
C ALA A 34 -5.14 12.59 -3.10
N ALA A 35 -5.85 12.14 -2.07
CA ALA A 35 -6.42 13.01 -1.04
C ALA A 35 -5.32 13.81 -0.32
N ALA A 36 -4.21 13.16 0.04
CA ALA A 36 -3.07 13.85 0.64
C ALA A 36 -2.53 14.95 -0.29
N ALA A 37 -2.31 14.66 -1.58
CA ALA A 37 -1.83 15.66 -2.54
C ALA A 37 -2.76 16.86 -2.68
N TRP A 38 -4.07 16.64 -2.82
CA TRP A 38 -5.05 17.72 -2.94
C TRP A 38 -5.21 18.52 -1.65
N LEU A 39 -5.22 17.87 -0.48
CA LEU A 39 -5.29 18.54 0.82
C LEU A 39 -4.02 19.34 1.09
N THR A 40 -2.85 18.82 0.75
CA THR A 40 -1.58 19.56 0.86
C THR A 40 -1.54 20.74 -0.12
N LEU A 41 -2.05 20.59 -1.35
CA LEU A 41 -2.16 21.70 -2.29
C LEU A 41 -3.09 22.80 -1.78
N LEU A 42 -4.27 22.45 -1.29
CA LEU A 42 -5.23 23.40 -0.69
C LEU A 42 -4.61 24.09 0.53
N PHE A 43 -3.93 23.34 1.39
CA PHE A 43 -3.20 23.85 2.54
C PHE A 43 -2.13 24.87 2.13
N VAL A 44 -1.28 24.53 1.15
CA VAL A 44 -0.25 25.45 0.63
C VAL A 44 -0.90 26.71 0.04
N TRP A 45 -1.98 26.55 -0.72
CA TRP A 45 -2.72 27.68 -1.30
C TRP A 45 -3.31 28.62 -0.23
N LEU A 46 -3.81 28.07 0.88
CA LEU A 46 -4.35 28.82 2.02
C LEU A 46 -3.29 29.57 2.83
N VAL A 47 -2.09 29.01 2.93
CA VAL A 47 -1.02 29.48 3.83
C VAL A 47 -0.02 30.41 3.14
N ASP A 48 0.32 30.13 1.88
CA ASP A 48 1.38 30.82 1.14
C ASP A 48 0.95 31.26 -0.27
N GLY A 49 -0.20 30.79 -0.75
CA GLY A 49 -0.74 31.15 -2.06
C GLY A 49 -1.73 32.31 -2.06
N ARG A 50 -2.51 32.39 -3.14
CA ARG A 50 -3.57 33.40 -3.33
C ARG A 50 -4.67 33.31 -2.26
N GLY A 51 -4.78 32.20 -1.53
CA GLY A 51 -5.73 32.06 -0.42
C GLY A 51 -5.49 33.01 0.75
N ARG A 52 -4.34 33.70 0.81
CA ARG A 52 -4.08 34.77 1.78
C ARG A 52 -4.83 36.06 1.46
N THR A 53 -5.11 36.33 0.19
CA THR A 53 -5.67 37.60 -0.29
C THR A 53 -7.15 37.51 -0.65
N VAL A 54 -7.72 36.30 -0.68
CA VAL A 54 -9.17 36.13 -0.92
C VAL A 54 -10.01 36.71 0.23
N PRO A 55 -11.27 37.09 -0.04
CA PRO A 55 -12.20 37.57 0.98
C PRO A 55 -12.33 36.61 2.18
N ALA A 56 -12.59 37.17 3.36
CA ALA A 56 -12.58 36.42 4.62
C ALA A 56 -13.60 35.27 4.67
N ASN A 57 -14.78 35.44 4.04
CA ASN A 57 -15.80 34.39 3.91
C ASN A 57 -15.29 33.21 3.06
N VAL A 58 -14.73 33.50 1.87
CA VAL A 58 -14.15 32.47 0.99
C VAL A 58 -13.04 31.71 1.71
N ARG A 59 -12.16 32.43 2.42
CA ARG A 59 -11.08 31.82 3.19
C ARG A 59 -11.61 30.90 4.30
N ARG A 60 -12.67 31.29 5.02
CA ARG A 60 -13.33 30.44 6.03
C ARG A 60 -13.90 29.18 5.38
N THR A 61 -14.59 29.30 4.25
CA THR A 61 -15.11 28.14 3.50
C THR A 61 -13.99 27.20 3.08
N CYS A 62 -12.86 27.69 2.58
CA CYS A 62 -11.73 26.86 2.21
C CYS A 62 -11.12 26.12 3.42
N TRP A 63 -11.06 26.74 4.61
CA TRP A 63 -10.65 26.04 5.84
C TRP A 63 -11.65 24.96 6.26
N LEU A 64 -12.95 25.21 6.10
CA LEU A 64 -13.99 24.20 6.32
C LEU A 64 -13.86 23.03 5.34
N LEU A 65 -13.66 23.31 4.05
CA LEU A 65 -13.42 22.28 3.02
C LEU A 65 -12.14 21.48 3.30
N TYR A 66 -11.07 22.13 3.77
CA TYR A 66 -9.85 21.46 4.20
C TYR A 66 -10.11 20.51 5.38
N GLY A 67 -10.82 20.95 6.41
CA GLY A 67 -11.19 20.11 7.56
C GLY A 67 -12.13 18.96 7.20
N ALA A 68 -13.15 19.24 6.38
CA ALA A 68 -14.09 18.23 5.87
C ALA A 68 -13.38 17.20 4.99
N GLY A 69 -12.49 17.64 4.09
CA GLY A 69 -11.70 16.74 3.25
C GLY A 69 -10.75 15.87 4.07
N MET A 70 -10.13 16.40 5.13
CA MET A 70 -9.33 15.58 6.07
C MET A 70 -10.19 14.54 6.80
N ALA A 71 -11.41 14.89 7.19
CA ALA A 71 -12.33 13.96 7.83
C ALA A 71 -12.74 12.84 6.86
N VAL A 72 -13.19 13.18 5.65
CA VAL A 72 -13.56 12.22 4.60
C VAL A 72 -12.38 11.30 4.27
N ALA A 73 -11.18 11.86 4.09
CA ALA A 73 -9.98 11.07 3.84
C ALA A 73 -9.66 10.13 5.01
N SER A 74 -9.91 10.54 6.26
CA SER A 74 -9.74 9.70 7.45
C SER A 74 -10.80 8.61 7.58
N TYR A 75 -12.02 8.81 7.08
CA TYR A 75 -13.01 7.73 6.95
C TYR A 75 -12.58 6.71 5.89
N MET A 76 -11.95 7.13 4.78
CA MET A 76 -11.39 6.21 3.79
C MET A 76 -10.17 5.45 4.30
N PHE A 77 -9.34 6.11 5.11
CA PHE A 77 -8.15 5.54 5.72
C PHE A 77 -7.82 6.27 7.03
N LEU A 78 -8.08 5.62 8.17
CA LEU A 78 -8.02 6.24 9.51
C LEU A 78 -6.74 7.02 9.78
N TYR A 79 -5.58 6.48 9.37
CA TYR A 79 -4.29 7.12 9.63
C TYR A 79 -4.01 8.34 8.74
N MET A 80 -4.89 8.73 7.82
CA MET A 80 -4.80 9.99 7.08
C MET A 80 -4.69 11.20 7.99
N ILE A 81 -5.31 11.15 9.18
CA ILE A 81 -5.24 12.23 10.16
C ILE A 81 -3.79 12.57 10.56
N ALA A 82 -2.85 11.62 10.45
CA ALA A 82 -1.44 11.87 10.72
C ALA A 82 -0.85 12.95 9.80
N LEU A 83 -1.38 13.13 8.58
CA LEU A 83 -0.99 14.20 7.65
C LEU A 83 -1.10 15.59 8.29
N ALA A 84 -2.04 15.78 9.21
CA ALA A 84 -2.18 17.02 9.97
C ALA A 84 -0.88 17.38 10.72
N LEU A 85 -0.13 16.40 11.24
CA LEU A 85 1.17 16.63 11.90
C LEU A 85 2.21 17.16 10.91
N GLY A 86 2.21 16.66 9.67
CA GLY A 86 3.04 17.19 8.59
C GLY A 86 2.71 18.65 8.27
N HIS A 87 1.42 18.98 8.14
CA HIS A 87 0.98 20.36 7.93
C HIS A 87 1.31 21.28 9.12
N LEU A 88 1.16 20.79 10.35
CA LEU A 88 1.58 21.52 11.55
C LEU A 88 3.08 21.80 11.54
N ALA A 89 3.90 20.81 11.20
CA ALA A 89 5.34 21.00 11.08
C ALA A 89 5.69 22.08 10.05
N VAL A 90 4.99 22.12 8.90
CA VAL A 90 5.15 23.21 7.93
C VAL A 90 4.80 24.56 8.56
N LEU A 91 3.63 24.68 9.22
CA LEU A 91 3.20 25.94 9.86
C LEU A 91 4.21 26.43 10.92
N LEU A 92 4.79 25.53 11.69
CA LEU A 92 5.77 25.86 12.72
C LEU A 92 7.12 26.27 12.12
N LEU A 93 7.62 25.54 11.12
CA LEU A 93 8.89 25.84 10.46
C LEU A 93 8.85 27.14 9.64
N THR A 94 7.71 27.43 9.01
CA THR A 94 7.51 28.67 8.22
C THR A 94 6.99 29.83 9.06
N ARG A 95 6.74 29.59 10.36
CA ARG A 95 6.22 30.59 11.31
C ARG A 95 4.95 31.26 10.83
N ALA A 96 3.97 30.43 10.49
CA ALA A 96 2.66 30.87 10.10
C ALA A 96 2.06 31.83 11.15
N SER A 97 1.34 32.84 10.67
CA SER A 97 0.69 33.82 11.55
C SER A 97 -0.25 33.14 12.53
N ARG A 98 -0.40 33.72 13.75
CA ARG A 98 -1.33 33.24 14.78
C ARG A 98 -2.74 32.99 14.24
N ARG A 99 -3.23 33.87 13.37
CA ARG A 99 -4.53 33.72 12.70
C ARG A 99 -4.63 32.43 11.89
N THR A 100 -3.57 32.08 11.16
CA THR A 100 -3.49 30.86 10.33
C THR A 100 -3.42 29.61 11.21
N LEU A 101 -2.61 29.64 12.27
CA LEU A 101 -2.55 28.56 13.26
C LEU A 101 -3.92 28.31 13.91
N VAL A 102 -4.63 29.37 14.29
CA VAL A 102 -5.99 29.26 14.88
C VAL A 102 -6.97 28.69 13.86
N SER A 103 -7.00 29.18 12.62
CA SER A 103 -7.89 28.63 11.58
C SER A 103 -7.61 27.16 11.29
N TRP A 104 -6.34 26.76 11.23
CA TRP A 104 -5.93 25.37 11.08
C TRP A 104 -6.36 24.54 12.30
N ALA A 105 -6.12 25.02 13.52
CA ALA A 105 -6.49 24.32 14.75
C ALA A 105 -8.01 24.11 14.86
N LEU A 106 -8.81 25.12 14.50
CA LEU A 106 -10.27 24.99 14.45
C LEU A 106 -10.73 23.97 13.41
N ALA A 107 -10.11 23.97 12.22
CA ALA A 107 -10.41 22.96 11.20
C ALA A 107 -10.07 21.54 11.69
N MET A 108 -8.91 21.35 12.33
CA MET A 108 -8.50 20.05 12.87
C MET A 108 -9.31 19.61 14.08
N ALA A 109 -9.77 20.55 14.92
CA ALA A 109 -10.72 20.25 15.99
C ALA A 109 -12.05 19.73 15.42
N GLY A 110 -12.56 20.38 14.36
CA GLY A 110 -13.75 19.90 13.64
C GLY A 110 -13.53 18.52 13.01
N THR A 111 -12.38 18.29 12.38
CA THR A 111 -12.01 16.98 11.85
C THR A 111 -11.95 15.92 12.94
N ALA A 112 -11.26 16.18 14.06
CA ALA A 112 -11.14 15.25 15.18
C ALA A 112 -12.51 14.85 15.74
N LEU A 113 -13.40 15.83 15.90
CA LEU A 113 -14.79 15.58 16.30
C LEU A 113 -15.51 14.70 15.27
N ALA A 114 -15.41 15.03 13.98
CA ALA A 114 -16.09 14.29 12.91
C ALA A 114 -15.62 12.84 12.76
N ILE A 115 -14.34 12.54 13.01
CA ILE A 115 -13.78 11.19 12.91
C ILE A 115 -13.93 10.39 14.21
N THR A 116 -14.46 10.98 15.29
CA THR A 116 -14.60 10.30 16.58
C THR A 116 -15.37 8.97 16.48
N PRO A 117 -16.50 8.85 15.74
CA PRO A 117 -17.23 7.59 15.63
C PRO A 117 -16.38 6.45 15.05
N ILE A 118 -15.71 6.69 13.92
CA ILE A 118 -14.87 5.66 13.29
C ILE A 118 -13.60 5.35 14.11
N ALA A 119 -13.03 6.35 14.79
CA ALA A 119 -11.89 6.13 15.68
C ALA A 119 -12.26 5.26 16.89
N LEU A 120 -13.44 5.45 17.48
CA LEU A 120 -13.95 4.62 18.56
C LEU A 120 -14.21 3.18 18.09
N LEU A 121 -14.88 3.00 16.95
CA LEU A 121 -15.10 1.68 16.37
C LEU A 121 -13.77 0.96 16.10
N ALA A 122 -12.81 1.63 15.46
CA ALA A 122 -11.48 1.08 15.20
C ALA A 122 -10.74 0.72 16.49
N PHE A 123 -10.90 1.50 17.56
CA PHE A 123 -10.31 1.19 18.85
C PHE A 123 -10.90 -0.08 19.48
N PHE A 124 -12.22 -0.29 19.41
CA PHE A 124 -12.86 -1.50 19.92
C PHE A 124 -12.53 -2.74 19.06
N GLU A 125 -12.36 -2.56 17.75
CA GLU A 125 -12.00 -3.62 16.80
C GLU A 125 -10.48 -3.86 16.66
N ARG A 126 -9.64 -3.21 17.48
CA ARG A 126 -8.17 -3.30 17.37
C ARG A 126 -7.61 -4.72 17.45
N ARG A 127 -8.36 -5.67 18.02
CA ARG A 127 -7.97 -7.09 18.06
C ARG A 127 -7.86 -7.71 16.65
N GLN A 128 -8.59 -7.20 15.67
CA GLN A 128 -8.52 -7.66 14.27
C GLN A 128 -7.13 -7.44 13.64
N ILE A 129 -6.40 -6.43 14.11
CA ILE A 129 -5.03 -6.13 13.67
C ILE A 129 -3.96 -6.56 14.68
N GLY A 130 -4.34 -7.28 15.74
CA GLY A 130 -3.42 -7.70 16.81
C GLY A 130 -2.25 -8.56 16.30
N TYR A 131 -2.42 -9.24 15.17
CA TYR A 131 -1.36 -9.99 14.50
C TYR A 131 -0.15 -9.12 14.11
N LEU A 132 -0.31 -7.80 13.99
CA LEU A 132 0.80 -6.87 13.74
C LEU A 132 1.80 -6.85 14.91
N GLY A 133 1.35 -7.16 16.13
CA GLY A 133 2.23 -7.20 17.31
C GLY A 133 3.29 -8.28 17.28
N ALA A 134 3.10 -9.32 16.45
CA ALA A 134 4.07 -10.39 16.26
C ALA A 134 5.15 -10.05 15.22
N GLN A 135 5.06 -8.91 14.53
CA GLN A 135 6.02 -8.52 13.49
C GLN A 135 7.19 -7.77 14.09
N THR A 136 8.42 -8.22 13.78
CA THR A 136 9.63 -7.50 14.13
C THR A 136 9.77 -6.24 13.27
N LEU A 137 10.23 -5.15 13.89
CA LEU A 137 10.60 -3.94 13.16
C LEU A 137 11.93 -4.16 12.42
N ASP A 138 11.84 -4.67 11.19
CA ASP A 138 12.99 -4.81 10.30
C ASP A 138 13.41 -3.45 9.70
N PRO A 139 14.72 -3.15 9.49
CA PRO A 139 15.16 -1.91 8.86
C PRO A 139 14.49 -1.60 7.52
N SER A 140 14.03 -2.60 6.77
CA SER A 140 13.25 -2.37 5.54
C SER A 140 12.00 -1.51 5.76
N THR A 141 11.35 -1.65 6.93
CA THR A 141 10.14 -0.91 7.34
C THR A 141 10.38 0.59 7.44
N LEU A 142 11.62 0.99 7.70
CA LEU A 142 12.05 2.38 7.80
C LEU A 142 12.67 2.88 6.49
N LEU A 143 13.40 2.02 5.80
CA LEU A 143 14.30 2.45 4.72
C LEU A 143 13.67 2.37 3.32
N TYR A 144 12.87 1.34 3.02
CA TYR A 144 12.42 1.15 1.63
C TYR A 144 11.00 0.61 1.46
N ALA A 145 10.51 -0.24 2.36
CA ALA A 145 9.16 -0.82 2.26
C ALA A 145 8.03 0.23 2.16
N PRO A 146 8.10 1.40 2.83
CA PRO A 146 7.03 2.40 2.76
C PRO A 146 6.81 3.01 1.37
N TRP A 147 7.86 3.19 0.57
CA TRP A 147 7.78 4.00 -0.67
C TRP A 147 8.53 3.44 -1.88
N PHE A 148 9.61 2.69 -1.65
CA PHE A 148 10.59 2.34 -2.69
C PHE A 148 10.60 0.85 -3.03
N SER A 149 9.93 0.00 -2.23
CA SER A 149 9.80 -1.46 -2.39
C SER A 149 11.10 -2.26 -2.28
N THR A 150 12.23 -1.76 -2.80
CA THR A 150 13.49 -2.50 -2.90
C THR A 150 14.68 -1.63 -2.46
N PRO A 151 15.78 -2.24 -1.95
CA PRO A 151 16.93 -1.49 -1.46
C PRO A 151 17.62 -0.63 -2.52
N TRP A 152 17.70 -1.07 -3.78
CA TRP A 152 18.39 -0.33 -4.84
C TRP A 152 17.65 0.93 -5.26
N VAL A 153 16.31 0.85 -5.40
CA VAL A 153 15.49 2.05 -5.65
C VAL A 153 15.60 3.01 -4.47
N ALA A 154 15.56 2.49 -3.25
CA ALA A 154 15.69 3.30 -2.04
C ALA A 154 17.04 4.03 -1.96
N ALA A 155 18.14 3.37 -2.28
CA ALA A 155 19.47 3.99 -2.26
C ALA A 155 19.52 5.22 -3.20
N VAL A 156 19.03 5.07 -4.43
CA VAL A 156 18.97 6.18 -5.41
C VAL A 156 18.00 7.25 -4.96
N ALA A 157 16.80 6.88 -4.51
CA ALA A 157 15.78 7.82 -4.06
C ALA A 157 16.24 8.64 -2.85
N TRP A 158 16.81 7.99 -1.83
CA TRP A 158 17.35 8.69 -0.65
C TRP A 158 18.52 9.60 -1.00
N ALA A 159 19.42 9.19 -1.90
CA ALA A 159 20.49 10.08 -2.37
C ALA A 159 19.92 11.36 -3.03
N LEU A 160 18.89 11.21 -3.88
CA LEU A 160 18.22 12.34 -4.51
C LEU A 160 17.44 13.20 -3.49
N ILE A 161 16.76 12.59 -2.52
CA ILE A 161 16.08 13.30 -1.43
C ILE A 161 17.09 14.11 -0.60
N LEU A 162 18.23 13.52 -0.25
CA LEU A 162 19.30 14.19 0.48
C LEU A 162 19.89 15.36 -0.33
N LEU A 163 20.05 15.20 -1.65
CA LEU A 163 20.46 16.29 -2.54
C LEU A 163 19.42 17.43 -2.56
N ALA A 164 18.12 17.11 -2.62
CA ALA A 164 17.05 18.11 -2.60
C ALA A 164 17.04 18.91 -1.28
N VAL A 165 17.09 18.20 -0.16
CA VAL A 165 17.09 18.79 1.19
C VAL A 165 18.38 19.56 1.44
N GLY A 166 19.54 18.97 1.15
CA GLY A 166 20.85 19.61 1.31
C GLY A 166 21.01 20.85 0.44
N GLY A 167 20.57 20.79 -0.82
CA GLY A 167 20.55 21.94 -1.73
C GLY A 167 19.67 23.08 -1.22
N SER A 168 18.50 22.75 -0.64
CA SER A 168 17.59 23.73 -0.04
C SER A 168 18.20 24.37 1.20
N ILE A 169 18.77 23.58 2.12
CA ILE A 169 19.46 24.08 3.32
C ILE A 169 20.64 24.98 2.94
N ALA A 170 21.45 24.59 1.95
CA ALA A 170 22.57 25.40 1.47
C ALA A 170 22.11 26.73 0.83
N ALA A 171 20.97 26.73 0.14
CA ALA A 171 20.37 27.96 -0.39
C ALA A 171 19.87 28.87 0.75
N TRP A 172 19.22 28.32 1.77
CA TRP A 172 18.74 29.08 2.93
C TRP A 172 19.89 29.72 3.70
N ARG A 173 20.97 28.96 3.96
CA ARG A 173 22.16 29.48 4.64
C ARG A 173 22.80 30.64 3.87
N ARG A 174 22.90 30.52 2.54
CA ARG A 174 23.41 31.62 1.68
C ARG A 174 22.53 32.86 1.70
N ALA A 175 21.23 32.70 1.91
CA ALA A 175 20.28 33.80 2.07
C ALA A 175 20.20 34.34 3.51
N GLY A 176 21.06 33.88 4.44
CA GLY A 176 21.01 34.28 5.85
C GLY A 176 19.81 33.73 6.64
N LEU A 177 19.10 32.74 6.10
CA LEU A 177 17.92 32.12 6.72
C LEU A 177 18.34 30.92 7.58
N HIS A 178 17.79 30.85 8.79
CA HIS A 178 18.02 29.78 9.75
C HIS A 178 16.70 29.28 10.35
N LEU A 179 16.70 28.09 10.95
CA LEU A 179 15.53 27.56 11.69
C LEU A 179 15.02 28.56 12.74
N ARG A 180 15.92 29.34 13.35
CA ARG A 180 15.60 30.37 14.35
C ARG A 180 14.98 31.64 13.75
N THR A 181 15.07 31.87 12.45
CA THR A 181 14.42 33.01 11.76
C THR A 181 13.17 32.59 11.01
N GLY A 182 12.96 31.28 10.81
CA GLY A 182 11.92 30.71 9.98
C GLY A 182 12.50 30.30 8.62
N VAL A 183 11.92 29.24 8.05
CA VAL A 183 12.35 28.65 6.78
C VAL A 183 11.32 29.00 5.69
N PRO A 184 11.75 29.28 4.43
CA PRO A 184 10.81 29.57 3.37
C PRO A 184 9.92 28.35 3.07
N MET A 185 8.67 28.64 2.71
CA MET A 185 7.72 27.62 2.29
C MET A 185 8.04 27.18 0.86
N THR A 186 8.92 26.20 0.73
CA THR A 186 9.31 25.62 -0.57
C THR A 186 8.67 24.26 -0.77
N ALA A 187 8.63 23.79 -2.02
CA ALA A 187 8.18 22.42 -2.32
C ALA A 187 8.97 21.38 -1.51
N THR A 188 10.29 21.56 -1.35
CA THR A 188 11.14 20.70 -0.51
C THR A 188 10.72 20.74 0.95
N THR A 189 10.47 21.91 1.53
CA THR A 189 10.05 22.05 2.94
C THR A 189 8.74 21.31 3.18
N VAL A 190 7.74 21.54 2.32
CA VAL A 190 6.42 20.92 2.43
C VAL A 190 6.50 19.42 2.23
N ALA A 191 7.18 18.96 1.17
CA ALA A 191 7.32 17.54 0.87
C ALA A 191 8.14 16.80 1.94
N PHE A 192 9.17 17.42 2.53
CA PHE A 192 9.92 16.82 3.63
C PHE A 192 9.05 16.63 4.87
N CYS A 193 8.29 17.65 5.29
CA CYS A 193 7.37 17.54 6.41
C CYS A 193 6.27 16.51 6.16
N TRP A 194 5.73 16.47 4.94
CA TRP A 194 4.72 15.49 4.53
C TRP A 194 5.28 14.06 4.47
N LEU A 195 6.53 13.87 4.03
CA LEU A 195 7.13 12.54 3.94
C LEU A 195 7.47 11.97 5.33
N ILE A 196 8.16 12.77 6.15
CA ILE A 196 8.84 12.26 7.35
C ILE A 196 7.95 12.31 8.58
N VAL A 197 7.26 13.42 8.83
CA VAL A 197 6.55 13.65 10.09
C VAL A 197 5.39 12.68 10.30
N PRO A 198 4.45 12.49 9.36
CA PRO A 198 3.28 11.67 9.63
C PRO A 198 3.64 10.17 9.68
N THR A 199 4.53 9.69 8.82
CA THR A 199 5.04 8.31 8.88
C THR A 199 5.87 8.06 10.14
N GLY A 200 6.73 9.01 10.53
CA GLY A 200 7.48 8.94 11.78
C GLY A 200 6.56 8.88 13.00
N ALA A 201 5.48 9.66 13.03
CA ALA A 201 4.49 9.61 14.10
C ALA A 201 3.79 8.24 14.19
N LEU A 202 3.42 7.64 13.06
CA LEU A 202 2.83 6.29 13.03
C LEU A 202 3.82 5.21 13.50
N LEU A 203 5.10 5.33 13.12
CA LEU A 203 6.16 4.43 13.57
C LEU A 203 6.41 4.55 15.07
N LEU A 204 6.43 5.77 15.62
CA LEU A 204 6.55 6.00 17.06
C LEU A 204 5.34 5.44 17.81
N ALA A 205 4.13 5.64 17.29
CA ALA A 205 2.92 5.05 17.87
C ALA A 205 2.97 3.52 17.83
N ASN A 206 3.57 2.94 16.79
CA ASN A 206 3.76 1.49 16.66
C ASN A 206 4.62 0.87 17.77
N LEU A 207 5.51 1.65 18.40
CA LEU A 207 6.34 1.17 19.52
C LEU A 207 5.52 0.85 20.76
N VAL A 208 4.35 1.48 20.91
CA VAL A 208 3.45 1.30 22.06
C VAL A 208 2.27 0.40 21.67
N PHE A 209 1.71 0.61 20.48
CA PHE A 209 0.56 -0.13 19.97
C PHE A 209 0.87 -0.63 18.56
N PRO A 210 0.97 -1.95 18.32
CA PRO A 210 1.31 -2.46 17.00
C PRO A 210 0.18 -2.18 16.01
N LEU A 211 0.33 -1.09 15.25
CA LEU A 211 -0.70 -0.49 14.41
C LEU A 211 -0.20 -0.11 13.02
N TYR A 212 1.09 -0.31 12.75
CA TYR A 212 1.73 0.14 11.52
C TYR A 212 2.11 -1.02 10.63
N THR A 213 1.92 -0.79 9.34
CA THR A 213 2.51 -1.58 8.26
C THR A 213 2.96 -0.60 7.19
N ALA A 214 4.04 -0.91 6.47
CA ALA A 214 4.67 0.00 5.50
C ALA A 214 3.67 0.61 4.51
N ARG A 215 2.66 -0.16 4.10
CA ARG A 215 1.59 0.29 3.19
C ARG A 215 0.74 1.45 3.72
N TYR A 216 0.69 1.67 5.03
CA TYR A 216 -0.03 2.79 5.64
C TYR A 216 0.62 4.14 5.34
N SER A 217 1.88 4.17 4.92
CA SER A 217 2.58 5.39 4.51
C SER A 217 2.36 5.77 3.03
N THR A 218 1.44 5.11 2.32
CA THR A 218 1.17 5.44 0.90
C THR A 218 0.77 6.90 0.71
N PHE A 219 0.04 7.49 1.64
CA PHE A 219 -0.39 8.88 1.55
C PHE A 219 0.80 9.87 1.50
N ALA A 220 2.00 9.44 1.93
CA ALA A 220 3.24 10.22 1.87
C ALA A 220 4.07 9.95 0.60
N ALA A 221 3.71 8.95 -0.22
CA ALA A 221 4.44 8.61 -1.44
C ALA A 221 4.54 9.77 -2.47
N PRO A 222 3.50 10.62 -2.67
CA PRO A 222 3.65 11.77 -3.57
C PRO A 222 4.70 12.77 -3.08
N ALA A 223 4.90 12.89 -1.76
CA ALA A 223 5.96 13.72 -1.19
C ALA A 223 7.36 13.17 -1.53
N ALA A 224 7.54 11.85 -1.49
CA ALA A 224 8.77 11.21 -1.94
C ALA A 224 9.04 11.51 -3.43
N ALA A 225 8.02 11.42 -4.28
CA ALA A 225 8.15 11.74 -5.70
C ALA A 225 8.58 13.21 -5.93
N LEU A 226 8.00 14.15 -5.19
CA LEU A 226 8.39 15.56 -5.24
C LEU A 226 9.85 15.77 -4.85
N LEU A 227 10.30 15.16 -3.76
CA LEU A 227 11.68 15.30 -3.27
C LEU A 227 12.70 14.64 -4.21
N VAL A 228 12.39 13.47 -4.75
CA VAL A 228 13.23 12.79 -5.74
C VAL A 228 13.36 13.65 -7.00
N ALA A 229 12.25 14.18 -7.51
CA ALA A 229 12.27 15.08 -8.67
C ALA A 229 13.07 16.36 -8.40
N GLU A 230 12.89 17.00 -7.24
CA GLU A 230 13.71 18.15 -6.85
C GLU A 230 15.20 17.79 -6.72
N GLY A 231 15.53 16.59 -6.25
CA GLY A 231 16.90 16.07 -6.20
C GLY A 231 17.55 16.00 -7.58
N ILE A 232 16.82 15.48 -8.57
CA ILE A 232 17.27 15.41 -9.97
C ILE A 232 17.49 16.80 -10.56
N LEU A 233 16.60 17.75 -10.25
CA LEU A 233 16.71 19.13 -10.73
C LEU A 233 17.85 19.89 -10.04
N VAL A 234 18.09 19.66 -8.75
CA VAL A 234 19.26 20.19 -8.04
C VAL A 234 20.54 19.65 -8.65
N LEU A 235 20.62 18.34 -8.92
CA LEU A 235 21.77 17.71 -9.55
C LEU A 235 22.05 18.31 -10.94
N GLY A 236 21.01 18.49 -11.76
CA GLY A 236 21.13 19.12 -13.08
C GLY A 236 21.63 20.57 -13.02
N ARG A 237 21.17 21.36 -12.05
CA ARG A 237 21.68 22.72 -11.82
C ARG A 237 23.13 22.72 -11.36
N TRP A 238 23.50 21.77 -10.48
CA TRP A 238 24.85 21.68 -9.94
C TRP A 238 25.88 21.28 -11.00
N ILE A 239 25.60 20.25 -11.80
CA ILE A 239 26.49 19.78 -12.88
C ILE A 239 26.48 20.74 -14.06
N GLY A 240 25.31 21.30 -14.41
CA GLY A 240 25.18 22.25 -15.51
C GLY A 240 25.91 23.58 -15.28
N ARG A 241 26.21 23.95 -14.02
CA ARG A 241 26.97 25.15 -13.63
C ARG A 241 26.47 26.45 -14.32
N GLY A 242 25.15 26.56 -14.51
CA GLY A 242 24.51 27.73 -15.14
C GLY A 242 24.27 27.61 -16.64
N ASP A 243 24.81 26.60 -17.32
CA ASP A 243 24.47 26.30 -18.71
C ASP A 243 23.08 25.63 -18.78
N ALA A 244 22.11 26.34 -19.36
CA ALA A 244 20.74 25.89 -19.46
C ALA A 244 20.60 24.56 -20.24
N ARG A 245 21.36 24.40 -21.33
CA ARG A 245 21.32 23.18 -22.15
C ARG A 245 21.86 21.99 -21.36
N ARG A 246 22.99 22.16 -20.65
CA ARG A 246 23.55 21.11 -19.80
C ARG A 246 22.62 20.75 -18.64
N THR A 247 22.02 21.73 -17.98
CA THR A 247 21.05 21.46 -16.90
C THR A 247 19.86 20.65 -17.39
N VAL A 248 19.29 20.99 -18.56
CA VAL A 248 18.18 20.23 -19.14
C VAL A 248 18.62 18.80 -19.48
N ILE A 249 19.78 18.62 -20.12
CA ILE A 249 20.30 17.29 -20.48
C ILE A 249 20.51 16.44 -19.23
N VAL A 250 21.21 16.96 -18.21
CA VAL A 250 21.52 16.20 -17.00
C VAL A 250 20.25 15.86 -16.21
N SER A 251 19.31 16.79 -16.07
CA SER A 251 18.03 16.51 -15.42
C SER A 251 17.19 15.49 -16.21
N GLY A 252 17.20 15.56 -17.56
CA GLY A 252 16.53 14.58 -18.41
C GLY A 252 17.14 13.18 -18.28
N VAL A 253 18.48 13.08 -18.32
CA VAL A 253 19.19 11.82 -18.09
C VAL A 253 18.94 11.28 -16.68
N GLY A 254 18.93 12.13 -15.66
CA GLY A 254 18.61 11.73 -14.29
C GLY A 254 17.18 11.20 -14.13
N LEU A 255 16.21 11.81 -14.81
CA LEU A 255 14.82 11.31 -14.86
C LEU A 255 14.75 9.93 -15.54
N LEU A 256 15.36 9.79 -16.72
CA LEU A 256 15.40 8.50 -17.42
C LEU A 256 16.12 7.42 -16.61
N GLY A 257 17.20 7.78 -15.93
CA GLY A 257 17.93 6.88 -15.02
C GLY A 257 17.06 6.42 -13.85
N PHE A 258 16.30 7.33 -13.23
CA PHE A 258 15.38 6.95 -12.14
C PHE A 258 14.24 6.04 -12.64
N VAL A 259 13.69 6.31 -13.83
CA VAL A 259 12.70 5.43 -14.48
C VAL A 259 13.28 4.04 -14.71
N ALA A 260 14.50 3.95 -15.25
CA ALA A 260 15.18 2.67 -15.49
C ALA A 260 15.42 1.88 -14.19
N VAL A 261 15.81 2.57 -13.11
CA VAL A 261 15.98 1.96 -11.77
C VAL A 261 14.68 1.39 -11.21
N CYS A 262 13.53 2.03 -11.49
CA CYS A 262 12.22 1.57 -11.05
C CYS A 262 11.61 0.47 -11.95
N ALA A 263 12.06 0.35 -13.21
CA ALA A 263 11.46 -0.54 -14.20
C ALA A 263 11.38 -2.02 -13.77
N PRO A 264 12.40 -2.64 -13.14
CA PRO A 264 12.29 -4.01 -12.65
C PRO A 264 11.18 -4.19 -11.61
N VAL A 265 10.98 -3.19 -10.73
CA VAL A 265 9.92 -3.24 -9.71
C VAL A 265 8.54 -3.13 -10.35
N TYR A 266 8.40 -2.28 -11.38
CA TYR A 266 7.17 -2.21 -12.16
C TYR A 266 6.84 -3.56 -12.80
N GLN A 267 7.82 -4.25 -13.39
CA GLN A 267 7.61 -5.58 -13.97
C GLN A 267 7.22 -6.62 -12.92
N LEU A 268 7.88 -6.62 -11.76
CA LEU A 268 7.53 -7.51 -10.64
C LEU A 268 6.08 -7.32 -10.16
N GLN A 269 5.56 -6.09 -10.23
CA GLN A 269 4.17 -5.79 -9.86
C GLN A 269 3.16 -6.19 -10.95
N ARG A 270 3.60 -6.44 -12.19
CA ARG A 270 2.73 -6.81 -13.32
C ARG A 270 2.86 -8.25 -13.78
N GLY A 271 3.75 -9.02 -13.15
CA GLY A 271 3.92 -10.44 -13.45
C GLY A 271 2.72 -11.30 -13.04
N PRO A 272 2.64 -12.54 -13.57
CA PRO A 272 1.54 -13.47 -13.28
C PRO A 272 1.39 -13.78 -11.77
N TYR A 273 2.49 -13.73 -11.03
CA TYR A 273 2.53 -14.02 -9.59
C TYR A 273 2.58 -12.77 -8.70
N ALA A 274 2.30 -11.58 -9.25
CA ALA A 274 2.49 -10.32 -8.52
C ALA A 274 1.64 -10.21 -7.23
N LYS A 275 0.53 -10.94 -7.14
CA LYS A 275 -0.38 -10.89 -5.98
C LYS A 275 -0.03 -11.96 -4.96
N ASN A 276 0.77 -11.61 -3.97
CA ASN A 276 1.23 -12.52 -2.89
C ASN A 276 1.92 -13.80 -3.39
N ASN A 277 2.56 -13.75 -4.57
CA ASN A 277 3.14 -14.90 -5.23
C ASN A 277 2.08 -15.97 -5.61
N SER A 278 0.80 -15.62 -5.78
CA SER A 278 -0.28 -16.59 -6.07
C SER A 278 -0.23 -17.12 -7.50
N ASP A 279 -0.65 -18.36 -7.70
CA ASP A 279 -0.70 -19.07 -8.99
C ASP A 279 -2.12 -19.53 -9.36
N TRP A 280 -3.13 -18.83 -8.85
CA TRP A 280 -4.55 -19.21 -8.93
C TRP A 280 -5.07 -19.45 -10.36
N SER A 281 -4.58 -18.68 -11.35
CA SER A 281 -4.94 -18.90 -12.75
C SER A 281 -4.37 -20.21 -13.31
N GLU A 282 -3.16 -20.60 -12.86
CA GLU A 282 -2.53 -21.87 -13.26
C GLU A 282 -3.23 -23.04 -12.60
N VAL A 283 -3.56 -22.92 -11.31
CA VAL A 283 -4.37 -23.92 -10.58
C VAL A 283 -5.70 -24.15 -11.30
N SER A 284 -6.38 -23.07 -11.71
CA SER A 284 -7.62 -23.16 -12.48
C SER A 284 -7.40 -23.86 -13.83
N ALA A 285 -6.39 -23.45 -14.62
CA ALA A 285 -6.09 -24.08 -15.90
C ALA A 285 -5.75 -25.57 -15.77
N ALA A 286 -4.97 -25.93 -14.75
CA ALA A 286 -4.62 -27.31 -14.43
C ALA A 286 -5.86 -28.13 -14.05
N MET A 287 -6.71 -27.61 -13.16
CA MET A 287 -7.97 -28.25 -12.79
C MET A 287 -8.89 -28.47 -13.99
N GLY A 288 -9.05 -27.47 -14.85
CA GLY A 288 -9.87 -27.58 -16.06
C GLY A 288 -9.38 -28.63 -17.05
N ALA A 289 -8.08 -28.94 -17.06
CA ALA A 289 -7.49 -29.96 -17.92
C ALA A 289 -7.65 -31.39 -17.39
N VAL A 290 -7.86 -31.57 -16.08
CA VAL A 290 -7.84 -32.89 -15.43
C VAL A 290 -9.17 -33.31 -14.81
N ALA A 291 -10.00 -32.35 -14.41
CA ALA A 291 -11.26 -32.59 -13.72
C ALA A 291 -12.35 -33.10 -14.66
N LYS A 292 -13.10 -34.10 -14.19
CA LYS A 292 -14.27 -34.67 -14.86
C LYS A 292 -15.55 -34.34 -14.10
N PRO A 293 -16.72 -34.31 -14.78
CA PRO A 293 -18.00 -34.11 -14.09
C PRO A 293 -18.19 -35.15 -12.98
N GLY A 294 -18.52 -34.69 -11.78
CA GLY A 294 -18.71 -35.54 -10.59
C GLY A 294 -17.49 -35.61 -9.67
N ASP A 295 -16.33 -35.10 -10.09
CA ASP A 295 -15.15 -34.99 -9.22
C ASP A 295 -15.42 -34.02 -8.05
N ALA A 296 -14.69 -34.21 -6.95
CA ALA A 296 -14.70 -33.30 -5.82
C ALA A 296 -13.35 -32.58 -5.65
N VAL A 297 -13.36 -31.44 -4.95
CA VAL A 297 -12.16 -30.70 -4.57
C VAL A 297 -12.11 -30.44 -3.06
N VAL A 298 -10.91 -30.57 -2.50
CA VAL A 298 -10.58 -30.20 -1.12
C VAL A 298 -9.42 -29.22 -1.17
N PHE A 299 -9.53 -28.09 -0.47
CA PHE A 299 -8.50 -27.06 -0.42
C PHE A 299 -7.76 -27.07 0.93
N ASP A 300 -6.46 -26.79 0.90
CA ASP A 300 -5.66 -26.52 2.10
C ASP A 300 -6.08 -25.21 2.78
N GLU A 301 -6.61 -25.29 4.01
CA GLU A 301 -7.01 -24.14 4.82
C GLU A 301 -5.95 -23.71 5.86
N SER A 302 -4.80 -24.40 5.94
CA SER A 302 -3.72 -24.14 6.91
C SER A 302 -2.88 -22.89 6.59
N THR A 303 -3.04 -22.36 5.38
CA THR A 303 -2.31 -21.17 4.92
C THR A 303 -2.93 -19.88 5.45
N ARG A 304 -2.16 -18.79 5.35
CA ARG A 304 -2.68 -17.45 5.67
C ARG A 304 -3.87 -17.15 4.76
N PRO A 305 -4.91 -16.43 5.23
CA PRO A 305 -6.14 -16.22 4.45
C PRO A 305 -5.90 -15.71 3.02
N SER A 306 -4.91 -14.83 2.80
CA SER A 306 -4.58 -14.28 1.48
C SER A 306 -3.84 -15.24 0.53
N GLN A 307 -3.55 -16.46 0.96
CA GLN A 307 -2.81 -17.49 0.22
C GLN A 307 -3.57 -18.81 0.13
N ARG A 308 -4.80 -18.88 0.64
CA ARG A 308 -5.62 -20.10 0.57
C ARG A 308 -5.87 -20.49 -0.89
N PRO A 309 -5.58 -21.73 -1.30
CA PRO A 309 -5.81 -22.18 -2.67
C PRO A 309 -7.28 -22.09 -3.11
N ARG A 310 -8.25 -22.17 -2.18
CA ARG A 310 -9.69 -21.98 -2.46
C ARG A 310 -10.00 -20.67 -3.19
N LEU A 311 -9.21 -19.62 -2.95
CA LEU A 311 -9.39 -18.33 -3.65
C LEU A 311 -9.25 -18.46 -5.17
N ALA A 312 -8.56 -19.49 -5.67
CA ALA A 312 -8.47 -19.78 -7.09
C ALA A 312 -9.83 -20.09 -7.72
N MET A 313 -10.70 -20.79 -6.99
CA MET A 313 -12.05 -21.12 -7.47
C MET A 313 -12.92 -19.86 -7.64
N HIS A 314 -12.77 -18.87 -6.77
CA HIS A 314 -13.53 -17.61 -6.87
C HIS A 314 -12.95 -16.64 -7.89
N THR A 315 -11.63 -16.56 -7.99
CA THR A 315 -10.96 -15.63 -8.92
C THR A 315 -10.90 -16.16 -10.36
N TYR A 316 -10.83 -17.48 -10.54
CA TYR A 316 -10.74 -18.15 -11.82
C TYR A 316 -11.66 -19.40 -11.85
N PRO A 317 -13.00 -19.23 -11.87
CA PRO A 317 -13.95 -20.34 -11.71
C PRO A 317 -13.99 -21.35 -12.88
N ALA A 318 -13.53 -20.95 -14.08
CA ALA A 318 -13.65 -21.76 -15.29
C ALA A 318 -13.00 -23.16 -15.17
N GLY A 319 -11.89 -23.28 -14.44
CA GLY A 319 -11.22 -24.55 -14.18
C GLY A 319 -11.95 -25.50 -13.22
N PHE A 320 -12.92 -24.98 -12.46
CA PHE A 320 -13.58 -25.69 -11.37
C PHE A 320 -15.02 -26.10 -11.70
N VAL A 321 -15.49 -25.88 -12.93
CA VAL A 321 -16.89 -26.14 -13.33
C VAL A 321 -17.32 -27.60 -13.20
N ASN A 322 -16.36 -28.53 -13.26
CA ASN A 322 -16.61 -29.97 -13.17
C ASN A 322 -16.48 -30.51 -11.75
N VAL A 323 -15.97 -29.72 -10.80
CA VAL A 323 -15.72 -30.17 -9.43
C VAL A 323 -16.71 -29.58 -8.44
N ARG A 324 -17.05 -30.34 -7.40
CA ARG A 324 -17.77 -29.85 -6.23
C ARG A 324 -16.83 -29.61 -5.06
N ASP A 325 -16.89 -28.42 -4.46
CA ASP A 325 -16.20 -28.11 -3.22
C ASP A 325 -16.91 -28.78 -2.04
N VAL A 326 -16.43 -29.97 -1.66
CA VAL A 326 -17.07 -30.81 -0.64
C VAL A 326 -16.84 -30.30 0.77
N THR A 327 -15.84 -29.44 1.00
CA THR A 327 -15.58 -28.87 2.33
C THR A 327 -16.23 -27.51 2.54
N LEU A 328 -16.86 -26.89 1.53
CA LEU A 328 -17.53 -25.60 1.68
C LEU A 328 -18.73 -25.64 2.65
N GLU A 329 -18.57 -25.10 3.86
CA GLU A 329 -19.66 -25.00 4.84
C GLU A 329 -20.62 -23.86 4.47
N THR A 330 -20.11 -22.64 4.35
CA THR A 330 -20.93 -21.47 4.03
C THR A 330 -20.15 -20.51 3.13
N PRO A 331 -20.67 -20.17 1.94
CA PRO A 331 -19.99 -19.25 1.04
C PRO A 331 -19.88 -17.85 1.64
N TYR A 332 -18.87 -17.08 1.22
CA TYR A 332 -18.63 -15.71 1.69
C TYR A 332 -19.83 -14.78 1.42
N SER A 333 -20.67 -15.09 0.43
CA SER A 333 -21.89 -14.34 0.11
C SER A 333 -23.03 -14.54 1.11
N GLU A 334 -22.98 -15.60 1.92
CA GLU A 334 -24.06 -15.99 2.85
C GLU A 334 -23.62 -15.92 4.32
N ASN A 335 -22.38 -15.50 4.59
CA ASN A 335 -21.89 -15.35 5.95
C ASN A 335 -21.49 -13.90 6.27
N VAL A 336 -21.36 -13.60 7.57
CA VAL A 336 -21.03 -12.25 8.06
C VAL A 336 -19.56 -11.84 7.85
N GLY A 337 -18.70 -12.80 7.50
CA GLY A 337 -17.29 -12.61 7.22
C GLY A 337 -17.02 -12.36 5.73
N TRP A 338 -15.74 -12.18 5.38
CA TRP A 338 -15.33 -11.92 4.00
C TRP A 338 -14.74 -13.14 3.29
N ALA A 339 -14.62 -14.26 3.99
CA ALA A 339 -14.09 -15.51 3.46
C ALA A 339 -15.14 -16.61 3.61
N ASP A 340 -15.02 -17.65 2.78
CA ASP A 340 -15.79 -18.86 2.98
C ASP A 340 -15.50 -19.47 4.34
N ARG A 341 -16.51 -20.14 4.89
CA ARG A 341 -16.31 -21.11 5.95
C ARG A 341 -16.21 -22.49 5.34
N ALA A 342 -15.27 -23.27 5.85
CA ALA A 342 -15.01 -24.62 5.38
C ALA A 342 -14.96 -25.58 6.56
N TYR A 343 -15.59 -26.73 6.38
CA TYR A 343 -15.43 -27.89 7.25
C TYR A 343 -14.02 -28.48 7.13
N GLY A 344 -13.57 -29.15 8.19
CA GLY A 344 -12.50 -30.14 8.03
C GLY A 344 -12.99 -31.31 7.16
N VAL A 345 -12.06 -32.09 6.61
CA VAL A 345 -12.40 -33.28 5.79
C VAL A 345 -13.28 -34.27 6.57
N ARG A 346 -12.94 -34.55 7.83
CA ARG A 346 -13.70 -35.46 8.70
C ARG A 346 -15.13 -34.93 8.95
N ASP A 347 -15.25 -33.66 9.33
CA ASP A 347 -16.57 -33.02 9.57
C ASP A 347 -17.43 -33.01 8.30
N ALA A 348 -16.85 -32.72 7.14
CA ALA A 348 -17.57 -32.76 5.86
C ALA A 348 -18.08 -34.18 5.53
N ALA A 349 -17.31 -35.21 5.88
CA ALA A 349 -17.72 -36.61 5.71
C ALA A 349 -18.88 -37.01 6.65
N GLU A 350 -18.89 -36.53 7.89
CA GLU A 350 -20.03 -36.75 8.81
C GLU A 350 -21.35 -36.15 8.26
N HIS A 351 -21.25 -35.12 7.42
CA HIS A 351 -22.39 -34.52 6.72
C HIS A 351 -22.73 -35.21 5.39
N GLY A 352 -22.14 -36.37 5.08
CA GLY A 352 -22.41 -37.15 3.86
C GLY A 352 -21.89 -36.52 2.57
N ARG A 353 -20.95 -35.56 2.65
CA ARG A 353 -20.52 -34.77 1.48
C ARG A 353 -19.56 -35.51 0.54
N PHE A 354 -19.12 -36.70 0.93
CA PHE A 354 -18.26 -37.61 0.17
C PHE A 354 -18.98 -38.91 -0.27
N ASP A 355 -20.29 -39.02 -0.05
CA ASP A 355 -21.03 -40.28 -0.24
C ASP A 355 -21.16 -40.68 -1.73
N ASP A 356 -21.21 -39.69 -2.62
CA ASP A 356 -21.36 -39.82 -4.08
C ASP A 356 -20.06 -39.45 -4.83
N VAL A 357 -18.91 -39.52 -4.16
CA VAL A 357 -17.62 -39.08 -4.70
C VAL A 357 -16.66 -40.26 -4.84
N ASP A 358 -16.26 -40.55 -6.08
CA ASP A 358 -15.24 -41.58 -6.40
C ASP A 358 -13.84 -40.98 -6.60
N ARG A 359 -13.75 -39.66 -6.86
CA ARG A 359 -12.50 -38.95 -7.13
C ARG A 359 -12.46 -37.59 -6.44
N VAL A 360 -11.38 -37.36 -5.69
CA VAL A 360 -11.12 -36.10 -4.99
C VAL A 360 -9.78 -35.52 -5.47
N TRP A 361 -9.78 -34.22 -5.73
CA TRP A 361 -8.58 -33.43 -5.96
C TRP A 361 -8.23 -32.64 -4.69
N LEU A 362 -7.11 -32.98 -4.04
CA LEU A 362 -6.57 -32.20 -2.93
C LEU A 362 -5.66 -31.11 -3.49
N ILE A 363 -6.04 -29.85 -3.30
CA ILE A 363 -5.29 -28.67 -3.75
C ILE A 363 -4.59 -28.05 -2.55
N GLU A 364 -3.28 -28.22 -2.51
CA GLU A 364 -2.44 -27.88 -1.38
C GLU A 364 -1.37 -26.86 -1.75
N ASN A 365 -1.10 -25.91 -0.85
CA ASN A 365 -0.01 -24.96 -1.06
C ASN A 365 1.34 -25.67 -0.85
N ASP A 366 2.08 -25.80 -1.94
CA ASP A 366 3.40 -26.44 -2.01
C ASP A 366 4.48 -25.37 -2.16
N VAL A 367 4.93 -24.80 -1.03
CA VAL A 367 6.02 -23.83 -1.04
C VAL A 367 7.33 -24.60 -0.93
N ASP A 368 8.17 -24.50 -1.96
CA ASP A 368 9.50 -25.11 -2.04
C ASP A 368 9.50 -26.65 -1.90
N GLY A 369 8.43 -27.33 -2.35
CA GLY A 369 8.33 -28.80 -2.27
C GLY A 369 7.93 -29.33 -0.90
N ASN A 370 7.38 -28.48 -0.02
CA ASN A 370 7.01 -28.82 1.35
C ASN A 370 5.48 -28.82 1.53
N LEU A 371 4.87 -29.92 1.11
CA LEU A 371 3.46 -30.23 1.37
C LEU A 371 3.20 -30.34 2.88
N ARG A 372 2.08 -29.79 3.33
CA ARG A 372 1.69 -29.75 4.75
C ARG A 372 0.81 -30.93 5.18
N ASP A 373 0.39 -31.73 4.21
CA ASP A 373 -0.48 -32.88 4.36
C ASP A 373 -1.85 -32.58 4.98
N TYR A 374 -2.39 -31.37 4.71
CA TYR A 374 -3.53 -30.79 5.46
C TYR A 374 -4.74 -31.71 5.64
N GLY A 375 -5.09 -32.49 4.62
CA GLY A 375 -6.28 -33.35 4.62
C GLY A 375 -6.05 -34.77 4.14
N ARG A 376 -4.80 -35.18 3.88
CA ARG A 376 -4.52 -36.47 3.24
C ARG A 376 -4.86 -37.64 4.14
N GLU A 377 -4.43 -37.60 5.40
CA GLU A 377 -4.75 -38.66 6.39
C GLU A 377 -6.26 -38.87 6.49
N ALA A 378 -7.04 -37.79 6.62
CA ALA A 378 -8.49 -37.86 6.69
C ALA A 378 -9.12 -38.39 5.39
N LEU A 379 -8.58 -38.06 4.22
CA LEU A 379 -9.04 -38.61 2.95
C LEU A 379 -8.73 -40.12 2.83
N THR A 380 -7.57 -40.56 3.31
CA THR A 380 -7.19 -41.97 3.36
C THR A 380 -8.04 -42.77 4.34
N GLU A 381 -8.38 -42.20 5.51
CA GLU A 381 -9.35 -42.83 6.45
C GLU A 381 -10.73 -43.03 5.81
N LEU A 382 -11.11 -42.14 4.90
CA LEU A 382 -12.32 -42.26 4.10
C LEU A 382 -12.14 -43.25 2.92
N GLY A 383 -10.97 -43.85 2.72
CA GLY A 383 -10.72 -44.81 1.64
C GLY A 383 -10.33 -44.17 0.31
N PHE A 384 -10.02 -42.87 0.26
CA PHE A 384 -9.42 -42.26 -0.92
C PHE A 384 -7.90 -42.46 -0.90
N GLU A 385 -7.39 -43.22 -1.86
CA GLU A 385 -5.97 -43.50 -2.01
C GLU A 385 -5.34 -42.61 -3.10
N PRO A 386 -4.13 -42.06 -2.88
CA PRO A 386 -3.42 -41.30 -3.91
C PRO A 386 -3.13 -42.16 -5.14
N THR A 387 -3.48 -41.66 -6.33
CA THR A 387 -3.23 -42.40 -7.59
C THR A 387 -1.75 -42.31 -8.05
N GLY A 388 -0.95 -41.47 -7.39
CA GLY A 388 0.38 -41.07 -7.82
C GLY A 388 0.37 -39.89 -8.81
N ARG A 389 -0.80 -39.43 -9.26
CA ARG A 389 -0.92 -38.25 -10.11
C ARG A 389 -0.88 -36.98 -9.29
N ILE A 390 0.13 -36.16 -9.53
CA ILE A 390 0.29 -34.82 -8.95
C ILE A 390 0.56 -33.84 -10.08
N VAL A 391 -0.23 -32.76 -10.14
CA VAL A 391 0.02 -31.62 -11.03
C VAL A 391 0.55 -30.48 -10.18
N THR A 392 1.80 -30.08 -10.41
CA THR A 392 2.43 -28.95 -9.72
C THR A 392 2.32 -27.69 -10.56
N THR A 393 2.02 -26.58 -9.90
CA THR A 393 2.08 -25.22 -10.44
C THR A 393 3.18 -24.45 -9.71
N HIS A 394 3.25 -23.13 -9.88
CA HIS A 394 4.30 -22.31 -9.27
C HIS A 394 4.44 -22.47 -7.74
N ARG A 395 3.36 -22.74 -7.00
CA ARG A 395 3.39 -22.93 -5.53
C ARG A 395 2.27 -23.80 -4.97
N THR A 396 1.58 -24.54 -5.81
CA THR A 396 0.43 -25.36 -5.45
C THR A 396 0.61 -26.74 -6.06
N ALA A 397 0.21 -27.77 -5.31
CA ALA A 397 0.12 -29.14 -5.79
C ALA A 397 -1.35 -29.56 -5.85
N ILE A 398 -1.73 -30.19 -6.94
CA ILE A 398 -3.05 -30.75 -7.18
C ILE A 398 -2.88 -32.28 -7.19
N ILE A 399 -3.35 -32.94 -6.15
CA ILE A 399 -3.14 -34.36 -5.89
C ILE A 399 -4.44 -35.10 -6.18
N GLU A 400 -4.39 -36.14 -7.03
CA GLU A 400 -5.54 -37.00 -7.32
C GLU A 400 -5.63 -38.13 -6.29
N LEU A 401 -6.81 -38.31 -5.69
CA LEU A 401 -7.15 -39.46 -4.87
C LEU A 401 -8.45 -40.11 -5.35
N THR A 402 -8.54 -41.43 -5.28
CA THR A 402 -9.71 -42.19 -5.73
C THR A 402 -10.12 -43.26 -4.73
N ARG A 403 -11.41 -43.60 -4.70
CA ARG A 403 -11.98 -44.68 -3.90
C ARG A 403 -12.45 -45.83 -4.79
#